data_AF-A0A7S1KC54-F1
#
_entry.id   AF-A0A7S1KC54-F1
#
_cell.length_a   1.000
_cell.length_b   1.000
_cell.length_c   1.000
_cell.angle_alpha   90.00
_cell.angle_beta   90.00
_cell.angle_gamma   90.00
#
_symmetry.space_group_name_H-M   'P 1'
#
loop_
_entity.id
_entity.type
_entity.pdbx_description
1 polymer ?
#
loop_
_entity_poly.entity_id
_entity_poly.type
_entity_poly.pdbx_seq_one_letter_code
_entity_poly.pdbx_strand_id
1 'polypeptide(L)'
;VGSFRLVRERGRCAAVVCPPPRVCVNAGLDGTRCDCPPGYQDNGDGLCRDIDECARGWDGCSYVVGATCENTVGSYTCKCPEFYAFNTTTRRCDPLEGSPCYANPCRDGRCVALGDTLFSCRCYPPYTFDETTQTCVPTINTPAVSRAPQPDRDESSANAGWLISAAVIAAGLILGALIACSCLGWRRRKRLAET
;
A
#
# COMPACT_ATOMS: atom_id res chain seq x y z
N VAL A 1 25.85 18.80 -33.06
CA VAL A 1 24.41 19.03 -33.35
C VAL A 1 23.62 18.05 -32.48
N GLY A 2 23.26 18.47 -31.27
CA GLY A 2 22.63 17.61 -30.25
C GLY A 2 21.13 17.52 -30.46
N SER A 3 20.63 16.29 -30.51
CA SER A 3 19.20 15.97 -30.65
C SER A 3 18.48 16.25 -29.32
N PHE A 4 17.75 17.36 -29.24
CA PHE A 4 16.69 17.53 -28.24
C PHE A 4 15.41 16.93 -28.80
N ARG A 5 15.20 15.63 -28.54
CA ARG A 5 13.89 14.99 -28.72
C ARG A 5 13.00 15.48 -27.58
N LEU A 6 12.29 16.59 -27.80
CA LEU A 6 11.17 16.99 -26.95
C LEU A 6 10.09 15.92 -27.08
N VAL A 7 10.09 14.93 -26.19
CA VAL A 7 8.90 14.13 -25.91
C VAL A 7 7.94 15.03 -25.15
N ARG A 8 7.28 15.94 -25.87
CA ARG A 8 6.12 16.66 -25.35
C ARG A 8 4.94 15.75 -25.66
N GLU A 9 4.49 14.97 -24.69
CA GLU A 9 3.15 14.39 -24.74
C GLU A 9 2.16 15.54 -24.90
N ARG A 10 1.73 15.81 -26.13
CA ARG A 10 0.56 16.66 -26.38
C ARG A 10 -0.66 15.81 -26.02
N GLY A 11 -0.97 15.75 -24.73
CA GLY A 11 -2.25 15.21 -24.26
C GLY A 11 -3.42 15.93 -24.96
N ARG A 12 -4.59 15.28 -25.03
CA ARG A 12 -5.78 15.79 -25.75
C ARG A 12 -6.29 17.14 -25.23
N CYS A 13 -5.87 17.57 -24.04
CA CYS A 13 -6.12 18.90 -23.49
C CYS A 13 -5.22 20.03 -24.04
N ALA A 14 -4.33 19.77 -25.00
CA ALA A 14 -3.36 20.75 -25.47
C ALA A 14 -3.96 22.01 -26.13
N ALA A 15 -5.21 21.97 -26.59
CA ALA A 15 -5.89 23.08 -27.27
C ALA A 15 -7.29 23.41 -26.69
N VAL A 16 -7.65 22.84 -25.54
CA VAL A 16 -8.97 23.04 -24.92
C VAL A 16 -8.86 24.11 -23.85
N VAL A 17 -9.62 25.19 -24.00
CA VAL A 17 -9.70 26.29 -23.01
C VAL A 17 -10.98 26.13 -22.21
N CYS A 18 -10.86 26.09 -20.89
CA CYS A 18 -11.98 25.98 -19.97
C CYS A 18 -12.22 27.31 -19.22
N PRO A 19 -13.47 27.64 -18.86
CA PRO A 19 -13.74 28.78 -17.99
C PRO A 19 -13.09 28.60 -16.62
N PRO A 20 -12.32 29.57 -16.10
CA PRO A 20 -11.78 29.49 -14.74
C PRO A 20 -12.91 29.29 -13.71
N PRO A 21 -12.73 28.44 -12.68
CA PRO A 21 -11.51 27.70 -12.29
C PRO A 21 -11.38 26.30 -12.90
N ARG A 22 -12.19 25.95 -13.92
CA ARG A 22 -12.23 24.59 -14.48
C ARG A 22 -10.98 24.25 -15.27
N VAL A 23 -10.64 22.97 -15.25
CA VAL A 23 -9.48 22.41 -15.97
C VAL A 23 -9.95 21.37 -16.98
N CYS A 24 -9.19 21.24 -18.07
CA CYS A 24 -9.47 20.19 -19.05
C CYS A 24 -9.06 18.82 -18.49
N VAL A 25 -9.95 17.84 -18.60
CA VAL A 25 -9.70 16.43 -18.26
C VAL A 25 -10.01 15.53 -19.45
N ASN A 26 -9.29 14.42 -19.57
CA ASN A 26 -9.53 13.42 -20.61
C ASN A 26 -10.82 12.64 -20.31
N ALA A 27 -11.77 12.61 -21.24
CA ALA A 27 -13.07 11.96 -21.08
C ALA A 27 -13.22 10.77 -22.05
N GLY A 28 -12.51 9.66 -21.79
CA GLY A 28 -12.63 8.42 -22.56
C GLY A 28 -11.73 8.36 -23.80
N LEU A 29 -12.14 7.60 -24.84
CA LEU A 29 -11.30 7.33 -26.02
C LEU A 29 -11.09 8.57 -26.90
N ASP A 30 -12.12 9.40 -27.10
CA ASP A 30 -12.05 10.59 -27.98
C ASP A 30 -12.56 11.89 -27.35
N GLY A 31 -12.99 11.87 -26.08
CA GLY A 31 -13.56 13.05 -25.41
C GLY A 31 -12.55 13.86 -24.60
N THR A 32 -12.77 15.17 -24.54
CA THR A 32 -12.24 16.08 -23.51
C THR A 32 -13.42 16.82 -22.89
N ARG A 33 -13.32 17.17 -21.60
CA ARG A 33 -14.34 18.01 -20.95
C ARG A 33 -13.69 18.97 -19.95
N CYS A 34 -14.42 20.03 -19.61
CA CYS A 34 -14.04 20.95 -18.55
C CYS A 34 -14.65 20.51 -17.22
N ASP A 35 -13.80 20.13 -16.28
CA ASP A 35 -14.20 19.66 -14.96
C ASP A 35 -13.63 20.56 -13.87
N CYS A 36 -14.12 20.39 -12.65
CA CYS A 36 -13.52 21.08 -11.52
C CYS A 36 -12.08 20.59 -11.29
N PRO A 37 -11.18 21.46 -10.79
CA PRO A 37 -9.83 21.05 -10.45
C PRO A 37 -9.85 19.95 -9.36
N PRO A 38 -8.79 19.13 -9.25
CA PRO A 38 -8.69 18.13 -8.19
C PRO A 38 -8.93 18.75 -6.81
N GLY A 39 -9.71 18.08 -5.96
CA GLY A 39 -10.13 18.60 -4.66
C GLY A 39 -11.38 19.49 -4.69
N TYR A 40 -12.01 19.67 -5.86
CA TYR A 40 -13.21 20.49 -6.01
C TYR A 40 -14.34 19.72 -6.71
N GLN A 41 -15.57 20.13 -6.44
CA GLN A 41 -16.77 19.61 -7.09
C GLN A 41 -17.75 20.71 -7.48
N ASP A 42 -18.55 20.42 -8.50
CA ASP A 42 -19.70 21.21 -8.91
C ASP A 42 -20.98 20.56 -8.37
N ASN A 43 -21.84 21.35 -7.74
CA ASN A 43 -23.12 20.88 -7.20
C ASN A 43 -24.30 21.15 -8.17
N GLY A 44 -24.02 21.43 -9.44
CA GLY A 44 -25.00 21.67 -10.50
C GLY A 44 -25.28 23.15 -10.79
N ASP A 45 -24.59 24.06 -10.11
CA ASP A 45 -24.70 25.51 -10.30
C ASP A 45 -23.54 26.09 -11.13
N GLY A 46 -22.63 25.24 -11.60
CA GLY A 46 -21.52 25.63 -12.45
C GLY A 46 -20.29 26.09 -11.67
N LEU A 47 -20.38 26.18 -10.33
CA LEU A 47 -19.33 26.67 -9.45
C LEU A 47 -18.55 25.52 -8.82
N CYS A 48 -17.22 25.56 -8.95
CA CYS A 48 -16.34 24.61 -8.27
C CYS A 48 -16.14 25.02 -6.82
N ARG A 49 -16.59 24.16 -5.91
CA ARG A 49 -16.40 24.31 -4.46
C ARG A 49 -15.45 23.25 -3.96
N ASP A 50 -14.70 23.62 -2.94
CA ASP A 50 -13.83 22.71 -2.21
C ASP A 50 -14.61 21.48 -1.72
N ILE A 51 -13.99 20.32 -1.86
CA ILE A 51 -14.50 19.07 -1.30
C ILE A 51 -13.96 18.98 0.12
N ASP A 52 -14.84 18.92 1.12
CA ASP A 52 -14.40 18.58 2.48
C ASP A 52 -14.21 17.07 2.59
N GLU A 53 -12.97 16.59 2.36
CA GLU A 53 -12.67 15.17 2.45
C GLU A 53 -12.78 14.65 3.89
N CYS A 54 -12.55 15.50 4.90
CA CYS A 54 -12.67 15.13 6.31
C CYS A 54 -14.13 14.84 6.69
N ALA A 55 -15.06 15.70 6.28
CA ALA A 55 -16.49 15.53 6.55
C ALA A 55 -17.07 14.29 5.85
N ARG A 56 -16.45 13.86 4.75
CA ARG A 56 -16.87 12.67 3.98
C ARG A 56 -16.18 11.38 4.39
N GLY A 57 -15.14 11.46 5.22
CA GLY A 57 -14.30 10.31 5.57
C GLY A 57 -13.46 9.80 4.40
N TRP A 58 -13.19 10.66 3.40
CA TRP A 58 -12.37 10.36 2.22
C TRP A 58 -10.90 10.76 2.41
N ASP A 59 -10.59 11.34 3.57
CA ASP A 59 -9.28 11.83 3.98
C ASP A 59 -8.23 10.72 4.15
N GLY A 60 -8.64 9.48 4.42
CA GLY A 60 -7.69 8.39 4.69
C GLY A 60 -6.83 8.59 5.95
N CYS A 61 -6.93 9.73 6.65
CA CYS A 61 -6.31 10.01 7.95
C CYS A 61 -6.99 9.19 9.04
N SER A 62 -8.29 8.91 8.91
CA SER A 62 -9.06 8.10 9.86
C SER A 62 -8.51 6.68 10.08
N TYR A 63 -7.77 6.12 9.12
CA TYR A 63 -7.09 4.83 9.26
C TYR A 63 -5.77 4.93 10.04
N VAL A 64 -5.30 6.14 10.29
CA VAL A 64 -4.04 6.44 10.96
C VAL A 64 -4.32 6.71 12.43
N VAL A 65 -3.90 5.77 13.28
CA VAL A 65 -4.28 5.83 14.70
C VAL A 65 -3.67 7.05 15.38
N GLY A 66 -4.53 7.99 15.79
CA GLY A 66 -4.14 9.23 16.45
C GLY A 66 -3.96 10.42 15.52
N ALA A 67 -4.09 10.25 14.19
CA ALA A 67 -4.15 11.40 13.30
C ALA A 67 -5.54 12.04 13.31
N THR A 68 -5.56 13.36 13.12
CA THR A 68 -6.79 14.15 12.91
C THR A 68 -6.77 14.72 11.50
N CYS A 69 -7.90 14.70 10.80
CA CYS A 69 -8.02 15.32 9.49
C CYS A 69 -8.30 16.82 9.63
N GLU A 70 -7.62 17.63 8.82
CA GLU A 70 -7.94 19.04 8.63
C GLU A 70 -8.15 19.36 7.15
N ASN A 71 -9.33 19.86 6.83
CA ASN A 71 -9.68 20.27 5.47
C ASN A 71 -8.96 21.56 5.09
N THR A 72 -8.50 21.65 3.84
CA THR A 72 -7.77 22.80 3.30
C THR A 72 -8.29 23.14 1.90
N VAL A 73 -8.04 24.35 1.39
CA VAL A 73 -8.61 24.73 0.09
C VAL A 73 -7.94 23.92 -1.04
N GLY A 74 -8.72 23.02 -1.65
CA GLY A 74 -8.34 22.10 -2.72
C GLY A 74 -7.71 20.80 -2.26
N SER A 75 -7.67 20.51 -0.95
CA SER A 75 -7.09 19.27 -0.40
C SER A 75 -7.37 19.11 1.10
N TYR A 76 -6.68 18.19 1.75
CA TYR A 76 -6.70 18.04 3.20
C TYR A 76 -5.32 17.68 3.72
N THR A 77 -5.12 17.81 5.03
CA THR A 77 -3.89 17.38 5.70
C THR A 77 -4.23 16.50 6.89
N CYS A 78 -3.41 15.46 7.10
CA CYS A 78 -3.48 14.64 8.30
C CYS A 78 -2.53 15.20 9.35
N LYS A 79 -3.06 15.74 10.44
CA LYS A 79 -2.25 16.17 11.58
C LYS A 79 -2.01 15.03 12.54
N CYS A 80 -0.74 14.81 12.86
CA CYS A 80 -0.34 13.86 13.88
C CYS A 80 -0.31 14.50 15.27
N PRO A 81 -0.38 13.71 16.34
CA PRO A 81 -0.16 14.20 17.70
C PRO A 81 1.21 14.83 17.86
N GLU A 82 1.37 15.61 18.91
CA GLU A 82 2.68 16.16 19.30
C GLU A 82 3.74 15.05 19.40
N PHE A 83 4.97 15.36 18.98
CA PHE A 83 6.10 14.42 18.88
C PHE A 83 6.03 13.39 17.74
N TYR A 84 5.09 13.52 16.80
CA TYR A 84 4.97 12.66 15.62
C TYR A 84 4.84 13.48 14.32
N ALA A 85 5.30 12.91 13.21
CA ALA A 85 5.10 13.46 11.86
C ALA A 85 4.33 12.50 10.97
N PHE A 86 3.52 13.05 10.07
CA PHE A 86 2.80 12.27 9.09
C PHE A 86 3.75 11.78 7.99
N ASN A 87 3.87 10.47 7.85
CA ASN A 87 4.60 9.84 6.78
C ASN A 87 3.63 9.52 5.63
N THR A 88 3.79 10.21 4.51
CA THR A 88 2.95 10.08 3.31
C THR A 88 3.11 8.73 2.61
N THR A 89 4.25 8.05 2.78
CA THR A 89 4.55 6.74 2.19
C THR A 89 3.86 5.62 2.95
N THR A 90 4.03 5.59 4.28
CA THR A 90 3.43 4.55 5.13
C THR A 90 1.99 4.88 5.52
N ARG A 91 1.55 6.12 5.30
CA ARG A 91 0.29 6.70 5.80
C ARG A 91 0.16 6.47 7.30
N ARG A 92 1.16 6.87 8.07
CA ARG A 92 1.18 6.74 9.54
C ARG A 92 1.81 7.94 10.21
N CYS A 93 1.53 8.10 11.51
CA CYS A 93 2.23 9.03 12.37
C CYS A 93 3.47 8.36 12.93
N ASP A 94 4.63 8.72 12.38
CA ASP A 94 5.92 8.19 12.82
C ASP A 94 6.51 9.12 13.89
N PRO A 95 7.14 8.59 14.95
CA PRO A 95 7.77 9.42 15.97
C PRO A 95 8.84 10.32 15.37
N LEU A 96 8.89 11.58 15.81
CA LEU A 96 9.95 12.51 15.46
C LEU A 96 11.28 12.10 16.12
N GLU A 97 12.39 12.45 15.48
CA GLU A 97 13.70 12.33 16.13
C GLU A 97 13.73 13.18 17.41
N GLY A 98 14.22 12.60 18.51
CA GLY A 98 14.17 13.22 19.84
C GLY A 98 12.89 12.97 20.64
N SER A 99 11.84 12.42 20.03
CA SER A 99 10.64 11.94 20.74
C SER A 99 11.00 10.80 21.70
N PRO A 100 10.36 10.70 22.88
CA PRO A 100 10.57 9.57 23.78
C PRO A 100 10.09 8.23 23.16
N CYS A 101 9.30 8.27 22.09
CA CYS A 101 8.87 7.09 21.34
C CYS A 101 9.75 6.73 20.14
N TYR A 102 10.80 7.50 19.83
CA TYR A 102 11.65 7.30 18.64
C TYR A 102 12.33 5.93 18.63
N ALA A 103 12.84 5.48 19.79
CA ALA A 103 13.48 4.18 19.95
C ALA A 103 12.49 3.00 20.11
N ASN A 104 11.19 3.26 19.99
CA ASN A 104 10.11 2.29 20.24
C ASN A 104 10.29 1.50 21.57
N PRO A 105 10.24 2.17 22.73
CA PRO A 105 10.56 1.56 24.04
C PRO A 105 9.51 0.54 24.52
N CYS A 106 8.29 0.56 23.96
CA CYS A 106 7.20 -0.30 24.39
C CYS A 106 7.27 -1.67 23.72
N ARG A 107 7.73 -2.68 24.48
CA ARG A 107 7.58 -4.08 24.07
C ARG A 107 6.12 -4.50 24.21
N ASP A 108 5.57 -5.20 23.20
CA ASP A 108 4.19 -5.72 23.19
C ASP A 108 3.09 -4.65 23.38
N GLY A 109 3.37 -3.42 22.94
CA GLY A 109 2.43 -2.30 23.00
C GLY A 109 2.74 -1.19 22.02
N ARG A 110 1.90 -0.16 22.00
CA ARG A 110 2.13 1.10 21.30
C ARG A 110 2.62 2.17 22.27
N CYS A 111 3.69 2.87 21.90
CA CYS A 111 4.16 4.05 22.63
C CYS A 111 3.27 5.29 22.40
N VAL A 112 2.98 6.01 23.48
CA VAL A 112 2.28 7.31 23.50
C VAL A 112 3.17 8.32 24.21
N ALA A 113 3.63 9.34 23.48
CA ALA A 113 4.39 10.45 24.07
C ALA A 113 3.47 11.34 24.93
N LEU A 114 3.93 11.72 26.12
CA LEU A 114 3.23 12.57 27.08
C LEU A 114 3.98 13.88 27.37
N GLY A 115 5.16 14.07 26.77
CA GLY A 115 6.02 15.24 26.89
C GLY A 115 7.36 14.96 26.20
N ASP A 116 8.34 15.85 26.38
CA ASP A 116 9.64 15.75 25.70
C ASP A 116 10.41 14.47 26.05
N THR A 117 10.28 13.99 27.29
CA THR A 117 10.98 12.79 27.78
C THR A 117 10.04 11.73 28.35
N LEU A 118 8.77 12.06 28.56
CA LEU A 118 7.78 11.19 29.20
C LEU A 118 6.98 10.43 28.14
N PHE A 119 6.80 9.13 28.36
CA PHE A 119 5.94 8.28 27.52
C PHE A 119 5.15 7.29 28.37
N SER A 120 4.11 6.70 27.78
CA SER A 120 3.36 5.58 28.33
C SER A 120 3.13 4.53 27.24
N CYS A 121 2.99 3.26 27.64
CA CYS A 121 2.72 2.16 26.73
C CYS A 121 1.24 1.77 26.79
N ARG A 122 0.54 1.93 25.66
CA ARG A 122 -0.75 1.27 25.44
C ARG A 122 -0.52 -0.16 25.02
N CYS A 123 -0.65 -1.08 25.97
CA CYS A 123 -0.39 -2.49 25.75
C CYS A 123 -1.41 -3.14 24.82
N TYR A 124 -0.93 -4.02 23.94
CA TYR A 124 -1.83 -4.85 23.14
C TYR A 124 -2.39 -5.97 24.02
N PRO A 125 -3.66 -6.38 23.90
CA PRO A 125 -4.15 -7.56 24.59
C PRO A 125 -3.29 -8.80 24.25
N PRO A 126 -2.96 -9.69 25.22
CA PRO A 126 -3.43 -9.76 26.60
C PRO A 126 -2.48 -9.10 27.63
N TYR A 127 -1.73 -8.07 27.25
CA TYR A 127 -0.78 -7.41 28.14
C TYR A 127 -1.42 -6.22 28.88
N THR A 128 -0.88 -5.90 30.05
CA THR A 128 -1.28 -4.75 30.88
C THR A 128 -0.05 -3.91 31.22
N PHE A 129 -0.25 -2.60 31.43
CA PHE A 129 0.83 -1.68 31.76
C PHE A 129 1.22 -1.82 33.23
N ASP A 130 2.50 -2.05 33.50
CA ASP A 130 3.08 -2.03 34.84
C ASP A 130 3.83 -0.71 35.04
N GLU A 131 3.34 0.12 35.96
CA GLU A 131 3.92 1.43 36.28
C GLU A 131 5.32 1.34 36.89
N THR A 132 5.65 0.22 37.57
CA THR A 132 6.95 0.03 38.25
C THR A 132 8.06 -0.20 37.26
N THR A 133 7.79 -1.05 36.25
CA THR A 133 8.75 -1.38 35.20
C THR A 133 8.61 -0.52 33.95
N GLN A 134 7.52 0.26 33.84
CA GLN A 134 7.11 1.01 32.65
C GLN A 134 7.02 0.13 31.39
N THR A 135 6.64 -1.14 31.56
CA THR A 135 6.54 -2.10 30.45
C THR A 135 5.17 -2.78 30.41
N CYS A 136 4.87 -3.39 29.26
CA CYS A 136 3.71 -4.25 29.12
C CYS A 136 4.03 -5.66 29.64
N VAL A 137 3.33 -6.07 30.68
CA VAL A 137 3.46 -7.41 31.28
C VAL A 137 2.25 -8.27 30.95
N PRO A 138 2.41 -9.60 30.82
CA PRO A 138 1.28 -10.50 30.58
C PRO A 138 0.25 -10.37 31.71
N THR A 139 -1.03 -10.36 31.38
CA THR A 139 -2.07 -10.46 32.41
C THR A 139 -1.97 -11.84 33.07
N ILE A 140 -1.78 -11.88 34.38
CA ILE A 140 -1.59 -13.09 35.22
C ILE A 140 -2.71 -14.16 35.11
N ASN A 141 -3.80 -13.87 34.39
CA ASN A 141 -4.90 -14.79 34.11
C ASN A 141 -4.94 -15.31 32.67
N THR A 142 -4.03 -14.86 31.80
CA THR A 142 -3.73 -15.60 30.57
C THR A 142 -2.60 -16.56 30.90
N PRO A 143 -2.76 -17.88 30.67
CA PRO A 143 -1.61 -18.76 30.73
C PRO A 143 -0.58 -18.11 29.83
N ALA A 144 0.60 -17.81 30.39
CA ALA A 144 1.73 -17.45 29.58
C ALA A 144 1.72 -18.47 28.46
N VAL A 145 1.64 -18.01 27.21
CA VAL A 145 2.28 -18.76 26.15
C VAL A 145 3.75 -18.67 26.55
N SER A 146 4.16 -19.51 27.51
CA SER A 146 5.49 -20.05 27.55
C SER A 146 5.68 -20.41 26.11
N ARG A 147 6.55 -19.67 25.40
CA ARG A 147 6.99 -20.07 24.09
C ARG A 147 7.29 -21.54 24.29
N ALA A 148 6.45 -22.40 23.70
CA ALA A 148 6.81 -23.80 23.60
C ALA A 148 8.25 -23.77 23.08
N PRO A 149 9.18 -24.55 23.64
CA PRO A 149 10.47 -24.76 23.01
C PRO A 149 10.16 -24.90 21.53
N GLN A 150 10.65 -23.97 20.69
CA GLN A 150 10.41 -24.10 19.26
C GLN A 150 10.89 -25.51 18.95
N PRO A 151 10.05 -26.40 18.39
CA PRO A 151 10.59 -27.66 17.93
C PRO A 151 11.72 -27.26 17.00
N ASP A 152 12.92 -27.74 17.32
CA ASP A 152 14.09 -27.51 16.49
C ASP A 152 13.63 -27.75 15.06
N ARG A 153 13.66 -26.69 14.25
CA ARG A 153 13.38 -26.83 12.83
C ARG A 153 14.59 -27.58 12.30
N ASP A 154 14.53 -28.90 12.39
CA ASP A 154 15.39 -29.76 11.60
C ASP A 154 15.19 -29.31 10.15
N GLU A 155 16.28 -28.78 9.61
CA GLU A 155 16.46 -28.24 8.27
C GLU A 155 16.37 -29.38 7.25
N SER A 156 15.20 -30.04 7.19
CA SER A 156 14.96 -31.22 6.37
C SER A 156 13.83 -31.00 5.36
N SER A 157 13.01 -29.96 5.51
CA SER A 157 11.91 -29.66 4.58
C SER A 157 12.35 -28.90 3.31
N ALA A 158 13.59 -28.41 3.23
CA ALA A 158 14.09 -27.72 2.03
C ALA A 158 14.30 -28.69 0.85
N ASN A 159 14.58 -29.97 1.10
CA ASN A 159 15.02 -30.90 0.04
C ASN A 159 13.86 -31.59 -0.71
N ALA A 160 12.64 -31.61 -0.15
CA ALA A 160 11.48 -32.22 -0.79
C ALA A 160 10.85 -31.31 -1.87
N GLY A 161 10.91 -29.98 -1.70
CA GLY A 161 10.30 -29.02 -2.64
C GLY A 161 11.00 -28.95 -4.01
N TRP A 162 12.33 -29.14 -4.06
CA TRP A 162 13.10 -29.14 -5.31
C TRP A 162 12.81 -30.39 -6.16
N LEU A 163 12.64 -31.56 -5.53
CA LEU A 163 12.35 -32.82 -6.24
C LEU A 163 10.95 -32.78 -6.89
N ILE A 164 9.96 -32.23 -6.20
CA ILE A 164 8.60 -32.07 -6.74
C ILE A 164 8.63 -31.10 -7.93
N SER A 165 9.36 -29.99 -7.81
CA SER A 165 9.48 -29.00 -8.88
C SER A 165 10.17 -29.57 -10.13
N ALA A 166 11.24 -30.35 -9.96
CA ALA A 166 11.96 -30.98 -11.07
C ALA A 166 11.11 -32.04 -11.79
N ALA A 167 10.33 -32.84 -11.05
CA ALA A 167 9.43 -33.84 -11.63
C ALA A 167 8.31 -33.21 -12.46
N VAL A 168 7.73 -32.09 -12.00
CA VAL A 168 6.69 -31.35 -12.73
C VAL A 168 7.25 -30.73 -14.02
N ILE A 169 8.46 -30.17 -13.97
CA ILE A 169 9.12 -29.61 -15.17
C ILE A 169 9.45 -30.72 -16.17
N ALA A 170 9.97 -31.86 -15.72
CA ALA A 170 10.28 -33.01 -16.59
C ALA A 170 9.02 -33.57 -17.26
N ALA A 171 7.92 -33.73 -16.51
CA ALA A 171 6.64 -34.17 -17.05
C ALA A 171 6.08 -33.19 -18.10
N GLY A 172 6.19 -31.88 -17.85
CA GLY A 172 5.79 -30.84 -18.81
C GLY A 172 6.58 -30.86 -20.11
N LEU A 173 7.90 -31.07 -20.05
CA LEU A 173 8.76 -31.18 -21.23
C LEU A 173 8.44 -32.44 -22.05
N ILE A 174 8.19 -33.58 -21.39
CA ILE A 174 7.79 -34.83 -22.05
C ILE A 174 6.44 -34.65 -22.76
N LEU A 175 5.46 -34.04 -22.09
CA LEU A 175 4.14 -33.79 -22.68
C LEU A 175 4.25 -32.84 -23.88
N GLY A 176 5.04 -31.78 -23.77
CA GLY A 176 5.32 -30.85 -24.87
C GLY A 176 5.99 -31.51 -26.08
N ALA A 177 6.95 -32.40 -25.85
CA ALA A 177 7.63 -33.15 -26.91
C ALA A 177 6.68 -34.14 -27.61
N LEU A 178 5.80 -34.83 -26.88
CA LEU A 178 4.79 -35.71 -27.46
C LEU A 178 3.78 -34.94 -28.31
N ILE A 179 3.31 -33.78 -27.85
CA ILE A 179 2.40 -32.91 -28.62
C ILE A 179 3.11 -32.41 -29.89
N ALA A 180 4.38 -32.00 -29.79
CA ALA A 180 5.16 -31.55 -30.94
C ALA A 180 5.38 -32.69 -31.97
N CYS A 181 5.67 -33.90 -31.52
CA CYS A 181 5.78 -35.09 -32.37
C CYS A 181 4.45 -35.43 -33.08
N SER A 182 3.33 -35.36 -32.37
CA SER A 182 1.99 -35.54 -32.97
C SER A 182 1.68 -34.46 -34.01
N CYS A 183 2.02 -33.21 -33.73
CA CYS A 183 1.86 -32.08 -34.67
C CYS A 183 2.75 -32.24 -35.91
N LEU A 184 4.00 -32.67 -35.76
CA LEU A 184 4.92 -32.93 -36.87
C LEU A 184 4.47 -34.14 -37.71
N GLY A 185 3.99 -35.20 -37.05
CA GLY A 185 3.38 -36.36 -37.71
C GLY A 185 2.13 -35.99 -38.50
N TRP A 186 1.25 -35.16 -37.94
CA TRP A 186 0.08 -34.63 -38.62
C TRP A 186 0.46 -33.76 -39.83
N ARG A 187 1.45 -32.87 -39.69
CA ARG A 187 1.97 -32.05 -40.81
C ARG A 187 2.65 -32.88 -41.91
N ARG A 188 3.26 -34.03 -41.58
CA ARG A 188 3.80 -34.97 -42.58
C ARG A 188 2.69 -35.75 -43.29
N ARG A 189 1.67 -36.23 -42.56
CA ARG A 189 0.50 -36.91 -43.15
C ARG A 189 -0.30 -35.97 -44.05
N LYS A 190 -0.48 -34.71 -43.66
CA LYS A 190 -1.15 -33.71 -44.50
C LYS A 190 -0.40 -33.47 -45.82
N ARG A 191 0.93 -33.38 -45.77
CA ARG A 191 1.76 -33.24 -46.98
C ARG A 191 1.77 -34.45 -47.91
N LEU A 192 1.62 -35.67 -47.38
CA LEU A 192 1.50 -36.90 -48.17
C LEU A 192 0.08 -37.10 -48.77
N ALA A 193 -0.93 -36.39 -48.25
CA ALA A 193 -2.29 -36.41 -48.78
C ALA A 193 -2.54 -35.35 -49.87
N GLU A 194 -1.57 -34.46 -50.11
CA GLU A 194 -1.61 -33.37 -51.10
C GLU A 194 -0.73 -33.68 -52.34
N THR A 195 -0.22 -34.91 -52.47
CA THR A 195 0.47 -35.47 -53.66
C THR A 195 -0.31 -36.67 -54.18
#